data_AF-R3WT93-F1
#
_entry.id   AF-R3WT93-F1
#
_cell.length_a   1.000
_cell.length_b   1.000
_cell.length_c   1.000
_cell.angle_alpha   90.00
_cell.angle_beta   90.00
_cell.angle_gamma   90.00
#
_symmetry.space_group_name_H-M   'P 1'
#
loop_
_entity.id
_entity.type
_entity.pdbx_description
1 polymer ?
#
loop_
_entity_poly.entity_id
_entity_poly.type
_entity_poly.pdbx_seq_one_letter_code
_entity_poly.pdbx_strand_id
1 'polypeptide(L)'
;MSKYFKLIDTIDTITTLNVASQQNGRTTYSHVRLKPGEKYELGNDEVFINSLQHIQIERAYSLQLVNELTALGIDYTENFCKSCGGRIKKVSYSVVEIIDE
;
A
#
# COMPACT_ATOMS: atom_id res chain seq x y z
N MET A 1 -9.45 0.26 -21.60
CA MET A 1 -8.26 0.10 -20.77
C MET A 1 -8.70 -0.52 -19.49
N SER A 2 -8.18 -1.71 -19.20
CA SER A 2 -8.45 -2.43 -17.98
C SER A 2 -7.52 -1.89 -16.90
N LYS A 3 -8.06 -1.61 -15.72
CA LYS A 3 -7.26 -1.14 -14.58
C LYS A 3 -7.08 -2.28 -13.59
N TYR A 4 -5.85 -2.47 -13.17
CA TYR A 4 -5.48 -3.48 -12.19
C TYR A 4 -4.79 -2.84 -10.99
N PHE A 5 -4.76 -3.57 -9.89
CA PHE A 5 -3.92 -3.24 -8.75
C PHE A 5 -3.20 -4.49 -8.23
N LYS A 6 -2.01 -4.30 -7.67
CA LYS A 6 -1.22 -5.35 -7.02
C LYS A 6 -0.44 -4.80 -5.83
N LEU A 7 0.08 -5.70 -5.00
CA LEU A 7 1.13 -5.33 -4.05
C LEU A 7 2.36 -4.88 -4.81
N ILE A 8 3.03 -3.83 -4.32
CA ILE A 8 4.32 -3.43 -4.84
C ILE A 8 5.34 -4.57 -4.71
N ASP A 9 6.29 -4.63 -5.64
CA ASP A 9 7.20 -5.78 -5.79
C ASP A 9 8.17 -5.97 -4.61
N THR A 10 8.32 -5.00 -3.71
CA THR A 10 9.10 -5.18 -2.46
C THR A 10 8.39 -6.05 -1.41
N ILE A 11 7.09 -6.30 -1.57
CA ILE A 11 6.30 -7.05 -0.59
C ILE A 11 6.15 -8.49 -1.08
N ASP A 12 6.96 -9.37 -0.48
CA ASP A 12 7.05 -10.80 -0.79
C ASP A 12 6.12 -11.69 0.06
N THR A 13 5.29 -11.07 0.91
CA THR A 13 4.37 -11.77 1.81
C THR A 13 2.92 -11.39 1.56
N ILE A 14 2.03 -12.36 1.77
CA ILE A 14 0.58 -12.14 1.66
C ILE A 14 0.18 -11.06 2.66
N THR A 15 -0.48 -10.01 2.15
CA THR A 15 -0.82 -8.83 2.94
C THR A 15 -2.32 -8.59 2.91
N THR A 16 -2.91 -8.38 4.09
CA THR A 16 -4.31 -7.99 4.24
C THR A 16 -4.40 -6.50 4.47
N LEU A 17 -5.15 -5.81 3.63
CA LEU A 17 -5.33 -4.36 3.67
C LEU A 17 -6.76 -4.01 4.07
N ASN A 18 -6.91 -3.05 4.96
CA ASN A 18 -8.21 -2.48 5.27
C ASN A 18 -8.59 -1.49 4.19
N VAL A 19 -9.79 -1.61 3.64
CA VAL A 19 -10.28 -0.77 2.55
C VAL A 19 -11.67 -0.23 2.87
N ALA A 20 -11.98 0.94 2.31
CA ALA A 20 -13.34 1.44 2.20
C ALA A 20 -13.87 1.17 0.79
N SER A 21 -15.17 0.94 0.64
CA SER A 21 -15.85 0.74 -0.65
C SER A 21 -17.27 1.27 -0.59
N GLN A 22 -17.87 1.56 -1.73
CA GLN A 22 -19.26 1.99 -1.84
C GLN A 22 -20.17 0.78 -2.09
N GLN A 23 -21.08 0.51 -1.15
CA GLN A 23 -22.08 -0.55 -1.26
C GLN A 23 -23.47 0.01 -0.98
N ASN A 24 -24.40 -0.15 -1.93
CA ASN A 24 -25.78 0.30 -1.82
C ASN A 24 -25.92 1.78 -1.37
N GLY A 25 -25.07 2.66 -1.90
CA GLY A 25 -25.07 4.08 -1.57
C GLY A 25 -24.48 4.43 -0.20
N ARG A 26 -23.81 3.48 0.48
CA ARG A 26 -23.11 3.70 1.75
C ARG A 26 -21.66 3.29 1.66
N THR A 27 -20.80 3.95 2.43
CA THR A 27 -19.40 3.54 2.60
C THR A 27 -19.32 2.39 3.58
N THR A 28 -18.75 1.27 3.13
CA THR A 28 -18.52 0.05 3.92
C THR A 28 -17.02 -0.20 4.06
N TYR A 29 -16.58 -0.44 5.28
CA TYR A 29 -15.20 -0.82 5.59
C TYR A 29 -15.06 -2.35 5.55
N SER A 30 -14.06 -2.84 4.84
CA SER A 30 -13.79 -4.26 4.68
C SER A 30 -12.27 -4.51 4.56
N HIS A 31 -11.90 -5.70 4.14
CA HIS A 31 -10.51 -6.07 3.92
C HIS A 31 -10.31 -6.76 2.59
N VAL A 32 -9.17 -6.51 1.95
CA VAL A 32 -8.70 -7.25 0.78
C VAL A 32 -7.42 -7.98 1.12
N ARG A 33 -7.31 -9.22 0.67
CA ARG A 33 -6.11 -10.05 0.87
C ARG A 33 -5.41 -10.17 -0.46
N LEU A 34 -4.20 -9.62 -0.55
CA LEU A 34 -3.42 -9.58 -1.77
C LEU A 34 -2.22 -10.52 -1.65
N LYS A 35 -1.95 -11.27 -2.71
CA LYS A 35 -0.74 -12.09 -2.82
C LYS A 35 0.33 -11.36 -3.62
N PRO A 36 1.61 -11.56 -3.30
CA PRO A 36 2.73 -11.01 -4.07
C PRO A 36 2.63 -11.42 -5.55
N GLY A 37 2.84 -10.46 -6.45
CA GLY A 37 2.84 -10.69 -7.90
C GLY A 37 1.47 -10.96 -8.54
N GLU A 38 0.39 -11.11 -7.78
CA GLU A 38 -0.97 -11.27 -8.33
C GLU A 38 -1.59 -9.91 -8.66
N LYS A 39 -2.18 -9.81 -9.86
CA LYS A 39 -2.98 -8.65 -10.31
C LYS A 39 -4.45 -8.89 -10.02
N TYR A 40 -5.13 -7.86 -9.54
CA TYR A 40 -6.57 -7.87 -9.26
C TYR A 40 -7.25 -6.76 -10.06
N GLU A 41 -8.46 -7.03 -10.58
CA GLU A 41 -9.24 -6.02 -11.28
C GLU A 41 -9.67 -4.91 -10.32
N LEU A 42 -9.41 -3.65 -10.69
CA LEU A 42 -9.68 -2.49 -9.83
C LEU A 42 -11.17 -2.15 -9.72
N GLY A 43 -11.93 -2.39 -10.79
CA GLY A 43 -13.31 -1.93 -10.91
C GLY A 43 -13.41 -0.40 -11.01
N ASN A 44 -14.61 0.13 -10.71
CA ASN A 44 -14.96 1.55 -10.89
C ASN A 44 -15.39 2.25 -9.59
N ASP A 45 -15.21 1.61 -8.44
CA ASP A 45 -15.59 2.19 -7.15
C ASP A 45 -14.54 3.22 -6.71
N GLU A 46 -14.86 4.50 -6.84
CA GLU A 46 -13.95 5.60 -6.49
C GLU A 46 -13.54 5.59 -5.02
N VAL A 47 -14.42 5.16 -4.10
CA VAL A 47 -14.10 5.08 -2.67
C VAL A 47 -13.06 3.99 -2.43
N PHE A 48 -13.20 2.86 -3.14
CA PHE A 48 -12.24 1.77 -3.10
C PHE A 48 -10.90 2.15 -3.70
N ILE A 49 -10.89 2.77 -4.88
CA ILE A 49 -9.67 3.25 -5.54
C ILE A 49 -8.93 4.25 -4.64
N ASN A 50 -9.66 5.22 -4.10
CA ASN A 50 -9.10 6.21 -3.20
C ASN A 50 -8.55 5.57 -1.92
N SER A 51 -9.28 4.58 -1.37
CA SER A 51 -8.81 3.82 -0.22
C SER A 51 -7.50 3.11 -0.50
N LEU A 52 -7.35 2.44 -1.67
CA LEU A 52 -6.12 1.74 -2.03
C LEU A 52 -4.92 2.70 -2.17
N GLN A 53 -5.13 3.83 -2.84
CA GLN A 53 -4.07 4.82 -3.10
C GLN A 53 -3.48 5.44 -1.82
N HIS A 54 -4.28 5.53 -0.75
CA HIS A 54 -3.87 6.16 0.50
C HIS A 54 -3.37 5.16 1.56
N ILE A 55 -3.36 3.85 1.25
CA ILE A 55 -2.85 2.85 2.19
C ILE A 55 -1.34 2.91 2.21
N GLN A 56 -0.82 3.29 3.37
CA GLN A 56 0.60 3.26 3.68
C GLN A 56 0.87 2.28 4.82
N ILE A 57 2.03 1.66 4.79
CA ILE A 57 2.55 0.89 5.94
C ILE A 57 3.81 1.54 6.46
N GLU A 58 3.98 1.44 7.77
CA GLU A 58 5.22 1.80 8.43
C GLU A 58 6.05 0.54 8.72
N ARG A 59 7.33 0.59 8.34
CA ARG A 59 8.33 -0.41 8.74
C ARG A 59 9.48 0.26 9.47
N ALA A 60 10.19 -0.51 10.28
CA ALA A 60 11.45 -0.04 10.84
C ALA A 60 12.41 0.27 9.69
N TYR A 61 13.18 1.35 9.82
CA TYR A 61 14.18 1.71 8.83
C TYR A 61 15.24 0.61 8.73
N SER A 62 15.52 0.18 7.51
CA SER A 62 16.71 -0.57 7.15
C SER A 62 17.28 -0.03 5.85
N LEU A 63 18.61 -0.05 5.72
CA LEU A 63 19.27 0.39 4.49
C LEU A 63 18.85 -0.48 3.29
N GLN A 64 18.63 -1.77 3.53
CA GLN A 64 18.14 -2.70 2.53
C GLN A 64 16.77 -2.28 1.96
N LEU A 65 15.79 -2.03 2.83
CA LEU A 65 14.44 -1.64 2.41
C LEU A 65 14.46 -0.33 1.61
N VAL A 66 15.25 0.65 2.07
CA VAL A 66 15.39 1.93 1.36
C VAL A 66 15.99 1.74 -0.03
N ASN A 67 17.02 0.91 -0.16
CA ASN A 67 17.63 0.61 -1.45
C ASN A 67 16.64 -0.10 -2.39
N GLU A 68 15.84 -1.04 -1.88
CA GLU A 68 14.80 -1.74 -2.64
C GLU A 68 13.71 -0.79 -3.14
N LEU A 69 13.17 0.06 -2.25
CA LEU A 69 12.17 1.07 -2.61
C LEU A 69 12.72 2.05 -3.65
N THR A 70 13.96 2.52 -3.46
CA THR A 70 14.63 3.44 -4.40
C THR A 70 14.87 2.79 -5.77
N ALA A 71 15.32 1.54 -5.80
CA ALA A 71 15.58 0.81 -7.04
C ALA A 71 14.30 0.58 -7.86
N LEU A 72 13.15 0.47 -7.20
CA LEU A 72 11.84 0.32 -7.83
C LEU A 72 11.12 1.65 -8.09
N GLY A 73 11.74 2.79 -7.75
CA GLY A 73 11.15 4.12 -7.93
C GLY A 73 9.94 4.38 -7.04
N ILE A 74 9.86 3.73 -5.88
CA ILE A 74 8.75 3.85 -4.94
C ILE A 74 9.05 4.97 -3.95
N ASP A 75 8.18 5.98 -3.92
CA ASP A 75 8.27 7.09 -2.97
C ASP A 75 8.03 6.61 -1.54
N TYR A 76 8.85 7.12 -0.62
CA TYR A 76 8.74 6.83 0.80
C TYR A 76 9.06 8.05 1.66
N THR A 77 8.59 8.03 2.90
CA THR A 77 8.92 9.05 3.92
C THR A 77 9.64 8.42 5.09
N GLU A 78 10.65 9.12 5.60
CA GLU A 78 11.38 8.69 6.80
C GLU A 78 10.91 9.50 7.99
N ASN A 79 10.50 8.83 9.06
CA ASN A 79 10.03 9.50 10.26
C ASN A 79 10.64 8.86 11.51
N PHE A 80 10.90 9.69 12.52
CA PHE A 80 11.32 9.19 13.83
C PHE A 80 10.09 8.92 14.70
N CYS A 81 10.05 7.76 15.34
CA CYS A 81 8.95 7.37 16.20
C CYS A 81 8.88 8.29 17.44
N LYS A 82 7.84 9.12 17.50
CA LYS A 82 7.59 10.03 18.63
C LYS A 82 7.37 9.28 19.94
N SER A 83 6.61 8.18 19.90
CA SER A 83 6.32 7.34 21.07
C SER A 83 7.55 6.64 21.65
N CYS A 84 8.63 6.51 20.87
CA CYS A 84 9.90 5.93 21.32
C CYS A 84 10.96 6.99 21.66
N GLY A 85 10.54 8.25 21.83
CA GLY A 85 11.45 9.37 22.10
C GLY A 85 12.44 9.65 20.95
N GLY A 86 12.06 9.33 19.71
CA GLY A 86 12.90 9.55 18.52
C GLY A 86 14.00 8.51 18.29
N ARG A 87 14.06 7.43 19.07
CA ARG A 87 15.13 6.42 18.96
C ARG A 87 15.01 5.50 17.74
N ILE A 88 13.79 5.32 17.24
CA ILE A 88 13.50 4.40 16.13
C ILE A 88 13.18 5.23 14.90
N LYS A 89 13.96 5.05 13.84
CA LYS A 89 13.65 5.55 12.51
C LYS A 89 12.74 4.56 11.80
N LYS A 90 11.70 5.06 11.15
CA LYS A 90 10.72 4.30 10.38
C LYS A 90 10.67 4.82 8.95
N VAL A 91 10.25 3.95 8.05
CA VAL A 91 9.97 4.26 6.65
C VAL A 91 8.49 3.99 6.41
N SER A 92 7.77 4.97 5.85
CA SER A 92 6.38 4.84 5.42
C SER A 92 6.30 4.91 3.90
N TYR A 93 5.59 3.97 3.27
CA TYR A 93 5.47 3.86 1.82
C TYR A 93 4.12 3.24 1.43
N SER A 94 3.71 3.48 0.18
CA SER A 94 2.49 2.91 -0.40
C SER A 94 2.63 1.41 -0.61
N VAL A 95 1.57 0.65 -0.32
CA VAL A 95 1.58 -0.83 -0.39
C VAL A 95 1.12 -1.36 -1.75
N VAL A 96 0.36 -0.54 -2.46
CA VAL A 96 -0.35 -0.93 -3.68
C VAL A 96 0.09 -0.04 -4.82
N GLU A 97 0.30 -0.64 -5.99
CA GLU A 97 0.43 0.07 -7.26
C GLU A 97 -0.81 -0.18 -8.12
N ILE A 98 -1.18 0.84 -8.91
CA ILE A 98 -2.28 0.77 -9.88
C ILE A 98 -1.67 0.75 -11.28
N ILE A 99 -2.13 -0.18 -12.12
CA ILE A 99 -1.61 -0.45 -13.45
C ILE A 99 -2.72 -0.21 -14.46
N ASP A 100 -2.43 0.58 -15.49
CA ASP A 100 -3.30 0.81 -16.65
C ASP A 100 -2.84 -0.07 -17.82
N GLU A 101 -3.72 -0.94 -18.34
CA GLU A 101 -3.49 -1.82 -19.52
C GLU A 101 -4.49 -1.57 -20.66
#